data_AF-A0AB35YKJ0-F1
#
_entry.id   AF-A0AB35YKJ0-F1
#
_cell.length_a   1.000
_cell.length_b   1.000
_cell.length_c   1.000
_cell.angle_alpha   90.00
_cell.angle_beta   90.00
_cell.angle_gamma   90.00
#
_symmetry.space_group_name_H-M   'P 1'
#
loop_
_entity.id
_entity.type
_entity.pdbx_description
1 polymer ?
#
loop_
_entity_poly.entity_id
_entity_poly.type
_entity_poly.pdbx_seq_one_letter_code
_entity_poly.pdbx_strand_id
1 'polypeptide(L)'
;MKKNESVKTALGCMIGYFMMVTVVLVVLKSIAIYNDNKSPSNNDGNYFNYENIYSPSDRNCDDFSSSYEAQKFYEANGPSDPHDLDRDGDGKACDWGTN
;
A
#
# COMPACT_ATOMS: atom_id res chain seq x y z
N MET A 1 37.08 36.30 37.87
CA MET A 1 36.31 36.19 36.61
C MET A 1 36.35 34.74 36.07
N LYS A 2 35.95 33.73 36.87
CA LYS A 2 35.93 32.30 36.43
C LYS A 2 34.53 31.79 36.03
N LYS A 3 33.47 32.55 36.32
CA LYS A 3 32.08 32.12 36.10
C LYS A 3 31.69 32.06 34.62
N ASN A 4 32.32 32.88 33.77
CA ASN A 4 32.01 32.96 32.34
C ASN A 4 32.58 31.76 31.54
N GLU A 5 33.72 31.19 31.92
CA GLU A 5 34.25 29.98 31.28
C GLU A 5 33.45 28.72 31.64
N SER A 6 32.99 28.64 32.90
CA SER A 6 32.09 27.55 33.33
C SER A 6 30.75 27.58 32.58
N VAL A 7 30.19 28.77 32.31
CA VAL A 7 28.94 28.91 31.55
C VAL A 7 29.13 28.55 30.07
N LYS A 8 30.26 28.92 29.45
CA LYS A 8 30.56 28.54 28.06
C LYS A 8 30.69 27.02 27.89
N THR A 9 31.34 26.36 28.83
CA THR A 9 31.49 24.89 28.84
C THR A 9 30.14 24.21 29.03
N ALA A 10 29.34 24.66 29.99
CA ALA A 10 28.00 24.11 30.23
C ALA A 10 27.06 24.33 29.04
N LEU A 11 27.06 25.51 28.43
CA LEU A 11 26.23 25.81 27.26
C LEU A 11 26.63 24.97 26.04
N GLY A 12 27.93 24.75 25.84
CA GLY A 12 28.45 23.86 24.78
C GLY A 12 27.96 22.42 24.93
N CYS A 13 27.99 21.88 26.15
CA CYS A 13 27.46 20.54 26.43
C CYS A 13 25.93 20.44 26.20
N MET A 14 25.17 21.47 26.57
CA MET A 14 23.71 21.49 26.37
C MET A 14 23.33 21.57 24.89
N ILE A 15 24.02 22.40 24.11
CA ILE A 15 23.81 22.49 22.65
C ILE A 15 24.21 21.18 21.98
N GLY A 16 25.36 20.60 22.37
CA GLY A 16 25.80 19.30 21.85
C GLY A 16 24.83 18.18 22.16
N TYR A 17 24.31 18.12 23.40
CA TYR A 17 23.28 17.15 23.79
C TYR A 17 21.98 17.36 23.01
N PHE A 18 21.53 18.61 22.86
CA PHE A 18 20.32 18.91 22.08
C PHE A 18 20.46 18.49 20.61
N MET A 19 21.58 18.78 19.96
CA MET A 19 21.87 18.36 18.59
C MET A 19 21.94 16.83 18.45
N MET A 20 22.58 16.14 19.40
CA MET A 20 22.62 14.68 19.39
C MET A 20 21.23 14.06 19.59
N VAL A 21 20.44 14.58 20.52
CA VAL A 21 19.08 14.10 20.78
C VAL A 21 18.17 14.36 19.58
N THR A 22 18.25 15.52 18.94
CA THR A 22 17.44 15.81 17.75
C THR A 22 17.82 14.92 16.57
N VAL A 23 19.12 14.72 16.31
CA VAL A 23 19.59 13.80 15.25
C VAL A 23 19.10 12.38 15.51
N VAL A 24 19.25 11.87 16.74
CA VAL A 24 18.77 10.52 17.11
C VAL A 24 17.26 10.40 16.95
N LEU A 25 16.47 11.38 17.41
CA LEU A 25 15.01 11.35 17.28
C LEU A 25 14.55 11.45 15.82
N VAL A 26 15.23 12.22 14.98
CA VAL A 26 14.96 12.29 13.53
C VAL A 26 15.23 10.94 12.89
N VAL A 27 16.38 10.33 13.14
CA VAL A 27 16.76 9.02 12.59
C VAL A 27 15.79 7.93 13.05
N LEU A 28 15.43 7.89 14.34
CA LEU A 28 14.49 6.90 14.88
C LEU A 28 13.10 7.02 14.27
N LYS A 29 12.59 8.25 14.05
CA LYS A 29 11.32 8.46 13.33
C LYS A 29 11.40 8.03 11.87
N SER A 30 12.51 8.31 11.19
CA SER A 30 12.73 7.84 9.81
C SER A 30 12.77 6.32 9.70
N ILE A 31 13.31 5.62 10.71
CA ILE A 31 13.30 4.15 10.78
C ILE A 31 11.88 3.63 11.06
N ALA A 32 11.12 4.28 11.96
CA ALA A 32 9.76 3.84 12.33
C ALA A 32 8.67 4.13 11.27
N ILE A 33 8.96 4.98 10.27
CA ILE A 33 8.08 5.22 9.10
C ILE A 33 8.50 4.33 7.90
N TYR A 34 9.57 3.52 8.02
CA TYR A 34 9.86 2.45 7.06
C TYR A 34 9.25 1.13 7.55
N ASN A 35 7.93 1.06 7.51
CA ASN A 35 7.23 -0.21 7.52
C ASN A 35 6.05 -0.04 6.57
N ASP A 36 6.32 -0.32 5.30
CA ASP A 36 5.26 -0.53 4.33
C ASP A 36 4.34 -1.60 4.91
N ASN A 37 3.05 -1.26 4.95
CA ASN A 37 1.96 -2.19 5.17
C ASN A 37 2.02 -3.24 4.06
N LYS A 38 2.85 -4.26 4.26
CA LYS A 38 2.80 -5.47 3.45
C LYS A 38 1.46 -6.11 3.75
N SER A 39 0.47 -5.80 2.92
CA SER A 39 -0.77 -6.53 2.89
C SER A 39 -0.40 -8.01 2.70
N PRO A 40 -0.78 -8.92 3.62
CA PRO A 40 -0.57 -10.33 3.40
C PRO A 40 -1.33 -10.73 2.12
N SER A 41 -0.62 -11.36 1.19
CA SER A 41 -1.22 -12.08 0.07
C SER A 41 -2.16 -13.13 0.67
N ASN A 42 -3.46 -12.95 0.44
CA ASN A 42 -4.45 -13.98 0.73
C ASN A 42 -4.19 -15.13 -0.24
N ASN A 43 -3.66 -16.23 0.28
CA ASN A 43 -3.69 -17.53 -0.39
C ASN A 43 -5.00 -18.19 0.05
N ASP A 44 -6.02 -18.05 -0.77
CA ASP A 44 -7.37 -18.55 -0.59
C ASP A 44 -7.45 -20.04 -0.93
N GLY A 45 -6.89 -20.86 -0.04
CA GLY A 45 -7.36 -22.24 0.15
C GLY A 45 -8.60 -22.24 1.04
N ASN A 46 -9.81 -22.20 0.47
CA ASN A 46 -11.05 -22.31 1.25
C ASN A 46 -11.52 -23.77 1.36
N TYR A 47 -11.34 -24.34 2.55
CA TYR A 47 -11.93 -25.60 3.00
C TYR A 47 -13.21 -25.29 3.80
N PHE A 48 -14.34 -25.17 3.09
CA PHE A 48 -15.74 -25.25 3.56
C PHE A 48 -16.40 -24.08 4.34
N ASN A 49 -17.34 -23.41 3.65
CA ASN A 49 -18.68 -22.93 4.08
C ASN A 49 -18.93 -22.49 5.54
N TYR A 50 -19.08 -21.18 5.77
CA TYR A 50 -20.32 -20.56 6.29
C TYR A 50 -20.18 -19.02 6.32
N GLU A 51 -21.26 -18.31 6.05
CA GLU A 51 -21.35 -16.85 5.78
C GLU A 51 -20.83 -16.43 4.40
N ASN A 52 -21.76 -16.56 3.46
CA ASN A 52 -21.84 -15.87 2.19
C ASN A 52 -21.74 -14.34 2.39
N ILE A 53 -20.54 -13.82 2.66
CA ILE A 53 -20.18 -12.45 2.34
C ILE A 53 -19.72 -12.47 0.89
N TYR A 54 -20.71 -12.63 0.02
CA TYR A 54 -20.60 -12.16 -1.35
C TYR A 54 -20.22 -10.69 -1.25
N SER A 55 -18.92 -10.38 -1.42
CA SER A 55 -18.51 -9.02 -1.75
C SER A 55 -19.41 -8.63 -2.92
N PRO A 56 -20.30 -7.63 -2.77
CA PRO A 56 -21.45 -7.44 -3.65
C PRO A 56 -21.10 -7.01 -5.08
N SER A 57 -19.88 -7.23 -5.55
CA SER A 57 -19.44 -6.69 -6.82
C SER A 57 -18.12 -7.24 -7.34
N ASP A 58 -17.36 -8.13 -6.66
CA ASP A 58 -16.15 -8.61 -7.32
C ASP A 58 -16.53 -9.56 -8.46
N ARG A 59 -16.22 -9.16 -9.70
CA ARG A 59 -16.60 -9.87 -10.92
C ARG A 59 -15.32 -10.30 -11.59
N ASN A 60 -15.00 -11.58 -11.56
CA ASN A 60 -13.82 -12.11 -12.25
C ASN A 60 -14.19 -12.61 -13.66
N CYS A 61 -13.20 -13.00 -14.45
CA CYS A 61 -13.45 -13.54 -15.79
C CYS A 61 -14.32 -14.81 -15.81
N ASP A 62 -14.29 -15.61 -14.74
CA ASP A 62 -15.08 -16.85 -14.62
C ASP A 62 -16.56 -16.57 -14.31
N ASP A 63 -16.90 -15.34 -13.88
CA ASP A 63 -18.28 -14.90 -13.66
C ASP A 63 -19.02 -14.54 -14.95
N PHE A 64 -18.31 -14.41 -16.09
CA PHE A 64 -18.88 -14.05 -17.38
C PHE A 64 -18.96 -15.26 -18.31
N SER A 65 -20.05 -15.35 -19.07
CA SER A 65 -20.23 -16.48 -20.00
C SER A 65 -19.37 -16.37 -21.27
N SER A 66 -18.84 -15.18 -21.55
CA SER A 66 -17.92 -14.91 -22.66
C SER A 66 -17.06 -13.69 -22.41
N SER A 67 -15.89 -13.64 -23.06
CA SER A 67 -15.02 -12.45 -23.05
C SER A 67 -15.73 -11.19 -23.58
N TYR A 68 -16.69 -11.37 -24.50
CA TYR A 68 -17.54 -10.27 -25.00
C TYR A 68 -18.39 -9.63 -23.88
N GLU A 69 -18.94 -10.45 -22.98
CA GLU A 69 -19.71 -9.95 -21.84
C GLU A 69 -18.81 -9.31 -20.78
N ALA A 70 -17.65 -9.93 -20.53
CA ALA A 70 -16.66 -9.39 -19.60
C ALA A 70 -16.20 -8.00 -20.03
N GLN A 71 -15.97 -7.78 -21.32
CA GLN A 71 -15.56 -6.46 -21.73
C GLN A 71 -16.70 -5.43 -21.81
N LYS A 72 -17.92 -5.82 -22.18
CA LYS A 72 -19.04 -4.89 -22.00
C LYS A 72 -19.13 -4.38 -20.57
N PHE A 73 -18.86 -5.27 -19.61
CA PHE A 73 -18.81 -4.91 -18.21
C PHE A 73 -17.60 -4.02 -17.89
N TYR A 74 -16.41 -4.31 -18.41
CA TYR A 74 -15.23 -3.45 -18.26
C TYR A 74 -15.44 -2.03 -18.82
N GLU A 75 -15.96 -1.91 -20.05
CA GLU A 75 -16.26 -0.61 -20.68
C GLU A 75 -17.30 0.19 -19.90
N ALA A 76 -18.30 -0.48 -19.31
CA ALA A 76 -19.33 0.16 -18.50
C ALA A 76 -18.80 0.66 -17.14
N ASN A 77 -17.82 -0.04 -16.55
CA ASN A 77 -17.22 0.33 -15.27
C ASN A 77 -16.01 1.28 -15.41
N GLY A 78 -15.51 1.44 -16.63
CA GLY A 78 -14.41 2.34 -16.97
C GLY A 78 -13.02 1.70 -16.77
N PRO A 79 -11.97 2.36 -17.26
CA PRO A 79 -10.60 1.81 -17.36
C PRO A 79 -9.88 1.69 -16.00
N SER A 80 -10.59 1.94 -14.89
CA SER A 80 -10.01 1.84 -13.55
C SER A 80 -9.89 0.38 -13.06
N ASP A 81 -10.22 -0.56 -13.94
CA ASP A 81 -10.33 -2.01 -13.73
C ASP A 81 -10.45 -2.45 -12.27
N PRO A 82 -11.53 -2.06 -11.58
CA PRO A 82 -11.66 -2.35 -10.15
C PRO A 82 -11.80 -3.85 -9.86
N HIS A 83 -11.96 -4.65 -10.91
CA HIS A 83 -12.27 -6.07 -10.91
C HIS A 83 -11.17 -6.93 -11.55
N ASP A 84 -10.00 -6.34 -11.87
CA ASP A 84 -8.83 -7.02 -12.44
C ASP A 84 -9.17 -7.85 -13.70
N LEU A 85 -10.10 -7.37 -14.52
CA LEU A 85 -10.57 -8.01 -15.75
C LEU A 85 -9.56 -7.88 -16.90
N ASP A 86 -8.74 -6.83 -16.91
CA ASP A 86 -7.71 -6.47 -17.89
C ASP A 86 -6.36 -6.38 -17.16
N ARG A 87 -5.93 -7.51 -16.63
CA ARG A 87 -4.75 -7.60 -15.76
C ARG A 87 -3.45 -7.20 -16.49
N ASP A 88 -3.36 -7.44 -17.79
CA ASP A 88 -2.22 -7.03 -18.60
C ASP A 88 -2.32 -5.58 -19.10
N GLY A 89 -3.49 -4.97 -18.95
CA GLY A 89 -3.72 -3.55 -19.20
C GLY A 89 -3.65 -3.21 -20.69
N ASP A 90 -3.94 -4.17 -21.56
CA ASP A 90 -3.95 -4.00 -23.01
C ASP A 90 -5.28 -3.41 -23.52
N GLY A 91 -6.24 -3.22 -22.61
CA GLY A 91 -7.59 -2.73 -22.88
C GLY A 91 -8.56 -3.84 -23.29
N LYS A 92 -8.17 -5.12 -23.18
CA LYS A 92 -9.00 -6.28 -23.48
C LYS A 92 -9.32 -7.06 -22.21
N ALA A 93 -10.47 -6.78 -21.63
CA ALA A 93 -10.95 -7.54 -20.48
C ALA A 93 -11.24 -9.00 -20.85
N CYS A 94 -10.67 -9.93 -20.08
CA CYS A 94 -10.75 -11.38 -20.31
C CYS A 94 -10.40 -11.75 -21.77
N ASP A 95 -9.45 -10.98 -22.30
CA ASP A 95 -8.86 -10.99 -23.64
C ASP A 95 -9.88 -11.03 -24.78
N TRP A 96 -10.91 -10.19 -24.68
CA TRP A 96 -11.94 -10.07 -25.70
C TRP A 96 -11.34 -9.86 -27.11
N GLY A 97 -11.39 -10.93 -27.91
CA GLY A 97 -11.01 -10.92 -29.31
C GLY A 97 -9.65 -11.56 -29.63
N THR A 98 -9.08 -12.37 -28.73
CA THR A 98 -8.17 -13.48 -29.12
C THR A 98 -8.82 -14.23 -30.31
N ASN A 99 -8.34 -14.26 -31.57
CA ASN A 99 -7.02 -14.40 -32.23
C ASN A 99 -6.32 -15.73 -31.97
#